data_AF-A0A928QAL6-F1
#
_entry.id   AF-A0A928QAL6-F1
#
_cell.length_a   1.000
_cell.length_b   1.000
_cell.length_c   1.000
_cell.angle_alpha   90.00
_cell.angle_beta   90.00
_cell.angle_gamma   90.00
#
_symmetry.space_group_name_H-M   'P 1'
#
loop_
_entity.id
_entity.type
_entity.pdbx_description
1 polymer ?
#
loop_
_entity_poly.entity_id
_entity_poly.type
_entity_poly.pdbx_seq_one_letter_code
_entity_poly.pdbx_strand_id
1 'polypeptide(L)'
;MGKWKKAASEMLRLRKKYIAVRTSESVSVHRTLILRALPLLYSHVPEAADFYEPVKILLTDNVTCPDRMGDYEKGKGRHYYCASNFLGIRCHTSGGYYRNGVMRFAKSARTMLEEDYTMALTMYNCGFNEQAMIYLARAIHMISDICCLPHATQMTYFSPKRHIHKAYEALARAMYPDSVPVQKLSAENVSLFSSRECFMDSVNTLVEVQIPEIRQLLSAPDKSIIRRLYTAESAVVSLMNRFFEDISLTSEKNNSLFTGAKLACYGGKVVFTAEVSAEGIRFTADDAAAPSDFVRFMSSNIFRAAHRCDGTFTLSPVNDSEGRCAVYGSAKPRRFSPHRIKMLFNYIR
;
A
#
# COMPACT_ATOMS: atom_id res chain seq x y z
N MET A 1 -31.95 0.87 -20.16
CA MET A 1 -30.61 1.32 -19.70
C MET A 1 -29.97 0.22 -18.85
N GLY A 2 -28.74 -0.23 -19.15
CA GLY A 2 -28.11 -1.34 -18.40
C GLY A 2 -27.81 -0.99 -16.93
N LYS A 3 -27.81 -2.01 -16.04
CA LYS A 3 -27.66 -1.85 -14.57
C LYS A 3 -26.50 -0.97 -14.13
N TRP A 4 -25.36 -1.07 -14.82
CA TRP A 4 -24.17 -0.25 -14.54
C TRP A 4 -24.39 1.24 -14.86
N LYS A 5 -24.99 1.57 -16.01
CA LYS A 5 -25.30 2.97 -16.35
C LYS A 5 -26.27 3.56 -15.33
N LYS A 6 -27.28 2.79 -14.89
CA LYS A 6 -28.21 3.21 -13.83
C LYS A 6 -27.48 3.50 -12.52
N ALA A 7 -26.60 2.61 -12.07
CA ALA A 7 -25.81 2.81 -10.85
C ALA A 7 -24.88 4.05 -10.95
N ALA A 8 -24.22 4.26 -12.09
CA ALA A 8 -23.41 5.45 -12.32
C ALA A 8 -24.23 6.74 -12.24
N SER A 9 -25.38 6.80 -12.93
CA SER A 9 -26.27 7.94 -12.89
C SER A 9 -26.79 8.20 -11.48
N GLU A 10 -27.12 7.15 -10.73
CA GLU A 10 -27.56 7.27 -9.34
C GLU A 10 -26.46 7.81 -8.43
N MET A 11 -25.22 7.33 -8.58
CA MET A 11 -24.08 7.87 -7.83
C MET A 11 -23.85 9.36 -8.13
N LEU A 12 -23.98 9.78 -9.38
CA LEU A 12 -23.86 11.19 -9.76
C LEU A 12 -25.02 12.05 -9.23
N ARG A 13 -26.23 11.50 -9.15
CA ARG A 13 -27.40 12.15 -8.54
C ARG A 13 -27.18 12.33 -7.03
N LEU A 14 -26.77 11.28 -6.33
CA LEU A 14 -26.44 11.31 -4.91
C LEU A 14 -25.29 12.27 -4.63
N ARG A 15 -24.26 12.31 -5.48
CA ARG A 15 -23.15 13.25 -5.37
C ARG A 15 -23.65 14.69 -5.29
N LYS A 16 -24.57 15.10 -6.17
CA LYS A 16 -25.17 16.44 -6.14
C LYS A 16 -25.89 16.70 -4.83
N LYS A 17 -26.65 15.72 -4.33
CA LYS A 17 -27.35 15.80 -3.04
C LYS A 17 -26.38 16.03 -1.88
N TYR A 18 -25.29 15.26 -1.81
CA TYR A 18 -24.32 15.37 -0.73
C TYR A 18 -23.47 16.63 -0.80
N ILE A 19 -23.11 17.12 -2.00
CA ILE A 19 -22.45 18.41 -2.17
C ILE A 19 -23.31 19.56 -1.63
N ALA A 20 -24.63 19.51 -1.87
CA ALA A 20 -25.54 20.58 -1.44
C ALA A 20 -25.67 20.72 0.09
N VAL A 21 -25.31 19.68 0.85
CA VAL A 21 -25.37 19.67 2.33
C VAL A 21 -23.99 19.60 2.98
N ARG A 22 -22.92 19.62 2.18
CA ARG A 22 -21.55 19.55 2.67
C ARG A 22 -21.17 20.87 3.33
N THR A 23 -20.53 20.80 4.49
CA THR A 23 -20.07 21.97 5.26
C THR A 23 -18.55 22.06 5.29
N SER A 24 -17.85 20.94 5.26
CA SER A 24 -16.39 20.88 5.24
C SER A 24 -15.81 21.10 3.84
N GLU A 25 -14.58 21.62 3.76
CA GLU A 25 -13.86 21.69 2.48
C GLU A 25 -13.72 20.31 1.84
N SER A 26 -13.82 20.25 0.50
CA SER A 26 -13.62 19.01 -0.24
C SER A 26 -12.13 18.73 -0.43
N VAL A 27 -11.55 17.96 0.47
CA VAL A 27 -10.18 17.43 0.35
C VAL A 27 -10.17 15.99 -0.16
N SER A 28 -8.98 15.45 -0.42
CA SER A 28 -8.80 14.04 -0.82
C SER A 28 -9.38 13.08 0.24
N VAL A 29 -10.03 12.01 -0.20
CA VAL A 29 -10.54 10.95 0.70
C VAL A 29 -9.39 10.35 1.53
N HIS A 30 -8.20 10.16 0.95
CA HIS A 30 -7.03 9.66 1.66
C HIS A 30 -6.57 10.60 2.80
N ARG A 31 -6.67 11.93 2.60
CA ARG A 31 -6.37 12.91 3.65
C ARG A 31 -7.36 12.79 4.79
N THR A 32 -8.65 12.76 4.45
CA THR A 32 -9.73 12.61 5.43
C THR A 32 -9.63 11.30 6.21
N LEU A 33 -9.19 10.20 5.57
CA LEU A 33 -9.00 8.92 6.23
C LEU A 33 -7.97 9.01 7.36
N ILE A 34 -6.84 9.70 7.15
CA ILE A 34 -5.86 9.95 8.23
C ILE A 34 -6.49 10.78 9.35
N LEU A 35 -7.13 11.90 8.99
CA LEU A 35 -7.72 12.82 9.97
C LEU A 35 -8.80 12.15 10.82
N ARG A 36 -9.51 11.15 10.30
CA ARG A 36 -10.51 10.37 11.04
C ARG A 36 -9.94 9.15 11.73
N ALA A 37 -8.89 8.53 11.19
CA ALA A 37 -8.21 7.41 11.83
C ALA A 37 -7.48 7.81 13.11
N LEU A 38 -6.85 8.99 13.15
CA LEU A 38 -6.07 9.42 14.32
C LEU A 38 -6.89 9.46 15.63
N PRO A 39 -8.04 10.15 15.72
CA PRO A 39 -8.87 10.10 16.92
C PRO A 39 -9.36 8.70 17.29
N LEU A 40 -9.62 7.84 16.29
CA LEU A 40 -10.01 6.45 16.52
C LEU A 40 -8.87 5.65 17.14
N LEU A 41 -7.64 5.82 16.65
CA LEU A 41 -6.44 5.21 17.23
C LEU A 41 -6.23 5.69 18.68
N TYR A 42 -6.28 6.99 18.93
CA TYR A 42 -6.04 7.55 20.27
C TYR A 42 -7.05 7.09 21.32
N SER A 43 -8.28 6.77 20.88
CA SER A 43 -9.29 6.20 21.79
C SER A 43 -8.96 4.78 22.28
N HIS A 44 -8.03 4.09 21.61
CA HIS A 44 -7.57 2.74 21.96
C HIS A 44 -6.12 2.70 22.44
N VAL A 45 -5.27 3.58 21.93
CA VAL A 45 -3.84 3.71 22.26
C VAL A 45 -3.54 5.20 22.46
N PRO A 46 -3.87 5.77 23.64
CA PRO A 46 -3.71 7.20 23.90
C PRO A 46 -2.30 7.73 23.66
N GLU A 47 -1.27 6.93 23.96
CA GLU A 47 0.14 7.28 23.82
C GLU A 47 0.54 7.50 22.35
N ALA A 48 -0.22 6.96 21.40
CA ALA A 48 0.01 7.21 19.97
C ALA A 48 -0.24 8.68 19.60
N ALA A 49 -0.93 9.47 20.43
CA ALA A 49 -1.14 10.89 20.21
C ALA A 49 0.17 11.67 20.23
N ASP A 50 1.02 11.41 21.24
CA ASP A 50 2.32 12.08 21.39
C ASP A 50 3.24 11.81 20.19
N PHE A 51 3.10 10.63 19.57
CA PHE A 51 3.84 10.26 18.38
C PHE A 51 3.29 10.90 17.09
N TYR A 52 1.97 10.78 16.86
CA TYR A 52 1.38 11.13 15.56
C TYR A 52 0.99 12.59 15.41
N GLU A 53 0.62 13.30 16.49
CA GLU A 53 0.21 14.71 16.39
C GLU A 53 1.30 15.61 15.79
N PRO A 54 2.59 15.50 16.19
CA PRO A 54 3.66 16.29 15.59
C PRO A 54 3.88 16.07 14.08
N VAL A 55 3.56 14.87 13.59
CA VAL A 55 3.81 14.45 12.18
C VAL A 55 2.54 14.37 11.34
N LYS A 56 1.37 14.71 11.91
CA LYS A 56 0.06 14.61 11.25
C LYS A 56 0.02 15.35 9.91
N ILE A 57 0.55 16.58 9.86
CA ILE A 57 0.57 17.39 8.63
C ILE A 57 1.39 16.67 7.55
N LEU A 58 2.58 16.19 7.90
CA LEU A 58 3.47 15.47 6.99
C LEU A 58 2.80 14.22 6.40
N LEU A 59 2.09 13.44 7.23
CA LEU A 59 1.30 12.30 6.77
C LEU A 59 0.20 12.73 5.78
N THR A 60 -0.60 13.73 6.14
CA THR A 60 -1.71 14.20 5.30
C THR A 60 -1.26 14.83 3.99
N ASP A 61 -0.11 15.49 3.96
CA ASP A 61 0.40 16.10 2.73
C ASP A 61 0.95 15.07 1.75
N ASN A 62 1.55 13.99 2.28
CA ASN A 62 2.23 12.97 1.48
C ASN A 62 1.35 11.78 1.09
N VAL A 63 0.21 11.55 1.76
CA VAL A 63 -0.72 10.43 1.43
C VAL A 63 -1.29 10.50 0.00
N THR A 64 -1.16 11.63 -0.68
CA THR A 64 -1.63 11.82 -2.06
C THR A 64 -0.52 11.78 -3.09
N CYS A 65 0.75 11.71 -2.67
CA CYS A 65 1.90 11.63 -3.57
C CYS A 65 1.80 10.48 -4.58
N PRO A 66 1.37 9.25 -4.20
CA PRO A 66 1.26 8.13 -5.14
C PRO A 66 0.33 8.41 -6.33
N ASP A 67 -0.61 9.34 -6.15
CA ASP A 67 -1.59 9.72 -7.15
C ASP A 67 -1.11 10.82 -8.12
N ARG A 68 0.01 11.49 -7.82
CA ARG A 68 0.53 12.61 -8.60
C ARG A 68 1.15 12.14 -9.91
N MET A 69 1.03 12.97 -10.95
CA MET A 69 1.73 12.69 -12.21
C MET A 69 3.24 12.71 -12.01
N GLY A 70 3.93 11.73 -12.58
CA GLY A 70 5.39 11.59 -12.47
C GLY A 70 5.88 10.81 -11.25
N ASP A 71 5.00 10.50 -10.27
CA ASP A 71 5.34 9.67 -9.14
C ASP A 71 5.59 8.20 -9.56
N TYR A 72 6.53 7.51 -8.91
CA TYR A 72 6.91 6.13 -9.26
C TYR A 72 5.85 5.09 -8.89
N GLU A 73 4.90 5.40 -8.03
CA GLU A 73 3.72 4.54 -7.78
C GLU A 73 2.60 4.85 -8.77
N LYS A 74 2.64 6.01 -9.44
CA LYS A 74 1.70 6.36 -10.49
C LYS A 74 1.97 5.55 -11.76
N GLY A 75 1.21 4.47 -11.92
CA GLY A 75 1.32 3.61 -13.10
C GLY A 75 0.07 2.81 -13.40
N LYS A 76 -0.07 2.40 -14.67
CA LYS A 76 -1.26 1.67 -15.13
C LYS A 76 -1.40 0.35 -14.37
N GLY A 77 -2.44 0.27 -13.54
CA GLY A 77 -2.77 -0.92 -12.75
C GLY A 77 -2.06 -1.01 -11.40
N ARG A 78 -1.21 -0.06 -11.01
CA ARG A 78 -0.41 -0.13 -9.78
C ARG A 78 -1.24 0.03 -8.50
N HIS A 79 -2.27 0.86 -8.51
CA HIS A 79 -3.14 1.11 -7.36
C HIS A 79 -4.21 0.02 -7.14
N TYR A 80 -4.10 -1.10 -7.85
CA TYR A 80 -5.12 -2.14 -7.86
C TYR A 80 -4.54 -3.44 -7.29
N TYR A 81 -5.35 -4.15 -6.51
CA TYR A 81 -5.07 -5.49 -6.02
C TYR A 81 -6.35 -6.33 -6.12
N CYS A 82 -6.50 -7.04 -7.25
CA CYS A 82 -7.81 -7.49 -7.70
C CYS A 82 -8.11 -8.94 -7.28
N ALA A 83 -8.99 -9.13 -6.30
CA ALA A 83 -9.49 -10.46 -5.93
C ALA A 83 -10.58 -10.99 -6.87
N SER A 84 -11.24 -10.11 -7.63
CA SER A 84 -12.17 -10.49 -8.68
C SER A 84 -12.11 -9.53 -9.85
N ASN A 85 -12.73 -9.91 -10.96
CA ASN A 85 -13.12 -8.94 -11.98
C ASN A 85 -14.42 -8.22 -11.61
N PHE A 86 -14.83 -7.26 -12.43
CA PHE A 86 -16.03 -6.45 -12.19
C PHE A 86 -17.36 -7.21 -12.34
N LEU A 87 -17.32 -8.48 -12.78
CA LEU A 87 -18.47 -9.39 -12.80
C LEU A 87 -18.58 -10.21 -11.51
N GLY A 88 -17.61 -10.09 -10.60
CA GLY A 88 -17.52 -10.89 -9.37
C GLY A 88 -16.91 -12.27 -9.59
N ILE A 89 -16.28 -12.53 -10.74
CA ILE A 89 -15.54 -13.77 -10.98
C ILE A 89 -14.21 -13.66 -10.25
N ARG A 90 -13.99 -14.57 -9.30
CA ARG A 90 -12.77 -14.64 -8.47
C ARG A 90 -11.53 -14.79 -9.34
N CYS A 91 -10.47 -14.07 -8.99
CA CYS A 91 -9.14 -14.26 -9.54
C CYS A 91 -8.39 -15.29 -8.68
N HIS A 92 -7.44 -15.99 -9.28
CA HIS A 92 -6.55 -16.88 -8.53
C HIS A 92 -5.32 -16.13 -8.04
N THR A 93 -4.87 -16.47 -6.83
CA THR A 93 -3.57 -16.03 -6.32
C THR A 93 -2.44 -16.86 -6.93
N SER A 94 -1.23 -16.33 -6.85
CA SER A 94 0.02 -17.00 -7.21
C SER A 94 1.06 -16.60 -6.17
N GLY A 95 1.61 -17.58 -5.45
CA GLY A 95 2.47 -17.32 -4.29
C GLY A 95 1.84 -16.39 -3.25
N GLY A 96 0.51 -16.45 -3.07
CA GLY A 96 -0.22 -15.57 -2.15
C GLY A 96 -0.62 -14.20 -2.69
N TYR A 97 -0.21 -13.83 -3.91
CA TYR A 97 -0.50 -12.52 -4.52
C TYR A 97 -1.61 -12.59 -5.56
N TYR A 98 -2.52 -11.63 -5.55
CA TYR A 98 -3.37 -11.31 -6.72
C TYR A 98 -2.62 -10.45 -7.74
N ARG A 99 -3.15 -10.44 -8.96
CA ARG A 99 -2.64 -9.59 -10.05
C ARG A 99 -3.09 -8.15 -9.87
N ASN A 100 -2.30 -7.24 -10.44
CA ASN A 100 -2.62 -5.82 -10.46
C ASN A 100 -3.75 -5.50 -11.47
N GLY A 101 -4.08 -4.22 -11.64
CA GLY A 101 -5.23 -3.79 -12.48
C GLY A 101 -5.08 -4.07 -13.99
N VAL A 102 -3.88 -4.38 -14.47
CA VAL A 102 -3.62 -4.83 -15.85
C VAL A 102 -3.43 -6.35 -15.96
N MET A 103 -3.84 -7.09 -14.92
CA MET A 103 -3.79 -8.56 -14.86
C MET A 103 -2.37 -9.12 -15.01
N ARG A 104 -1.40 -8.47 -14.37
CA ARG A 104 -0.01 -8.94 -14.32
C ARG A 104 0.48 -9.06 -12.87
N PHE A 105 1.37 -10.02 -12.64
CA PHE A 105 2.26 -10.00 -11.48
C PHE A 105 3.34 -8.96 -11.79
N ALA A 106 3.24 -7.84 -11.09
CA ALA A 106 4.05 -6.63 -11.16
C ALA A 106 3.67 -5.77 -9.95
N LYS A 107 4.14 -4.51 -9.89
CA LYS A 107 3.67 -3.55 -8.90
C LYS A 107 2.13 -3.47 -8.88
N SER A 108 1.60 -3.63 -7.69
CA SER A 108 0.21 -3.60 -7.26
C SER A 108 0.13 -2.87 -5.92
N ALA A 109 -1.08 -2.51 -5.48
CA ALA A 109 -1.26 -1.79 -4.22
C ALA A 109 -0.66 -2.60 -3.05
N ARG A 110 -0.82 -3.93 -3.08
CA ARG A 110 -0.22 -4.86 -2.13
C ARG A 110 1.31 -4.78 -2.07
N THR A 111 1.96 -4.91 -3.22
CA THR A 111 3.44 -4.94 -3.28
C THR A 111 4.08 -3.60 -2.98
N MET A 112 3.32 -2.50 -3.16
CA MET A 112 3.74 -1.13 -2.86
C MET A 112 3.51 -0.83 -1.37
N LEU A 113 2.38 -1.23 -0.79
CA LEU A 113 2.17 -1.26 0.66
C LEU A 113 3.34 -1.94 1.40
N GLU A 114 3.73 -3.13 0.97
CA GLU A 114 4.86 -3.86 1.58
C GLU A 114 6.20 -3.13 1.43
N GLU A 115 6.45 -2.48 0.29
CA GLU A 115 7.67 -1.68 0.07
C GLU A 115 7.68 -0.43 0.93
N ASP A 116 6.61 0.36 0.87
CA ASP A 116 6.49 1.62 1.61
C ASP A 116 6.50 1.37 3.12
N TYR A 117 5.83 0.34 3.61
CA TYR A 117 5.86 0.00 5.04
C TYR A 117 7.26 -0.44 5.51
N THR A 118 7.94 -1.29 4.72
CA THR A 118 9.32 -1.71 5.02
C THR A 118 10.28 -0.52 5.02
N MET A 119 10.13 0.38 4.04
CA MET A 119 10.93 1.59 3.95
C MET A 119 10.62 2.58 5.08
N ALA A 120 9.37 2.69 5.51
CA ALA A 120 8.99 3.53 6.65
C ALA A 120 9.73 3.10 7.92
N LEU A 121 9.73 1.79 8.24
CA LEU A 121 10.45 1.26 9.39
C LEU A 121 11.97 1.39 9.24
N THR A 122 12.51 1.09 8.05
CA THR A 122 13.94 1.22 7.76
C THR A 122 14.44 2.64 7.97
N MET A 123 13.70 3.63 7.46
CA MET A 123 14.04 5.04 7.61
C MET A 123 13.94 5.49 9.06
N TYR A 124 12.89 5.06 9.78
CA TYR A 124 12.70 5.42 11.18
C TYR A 124 13.85 4.88 12.06
N ASN A 125 14.18 3.60 11.90
CA ASN A 125 15.22 2.94 12.70
C ASN A 125 16.64 3.48 12.40
N CYS A 126 16.83 4.13 11.25
CA CYS A 126 18.08 4.81 10.89
C CYS A 126 18.07 6.32 11.20
N GLY A 127 17.03 6.85 11.85
CA GLY A 127 16.93 8.25 12.24
C GLY A 127 16.42 9.21 11.16
N PHE A 128 15.97 8.71 10.01
CA PHE A 128 15.37 9.50 8.92
C PHE A 128 13.85 9.63 9.12
N ASN A 129 13.44 10.25 10.22
CA ASN A 129 12.05 10.27 10.68
C ASN A 129 11.08 10.95 9.69
N GLU A 130 11.51 12.01 9.00
CA GLU A 130 10.67 12.67 7.99
C GLU A 130 10.38 11.72 6.81
N GLN A 131 11.42 11.08 6.27
CA GLN A 131 11.31 10.10 5.20
C GLN A 131 10.47 8.89 5.63
N ALA A 132 10.60 8.46 6.89
CA ALA A 132 9.78 7.40 7.46
C ALA A 132 8.29 7.73 7.38
N MET A 133 7.91 8.95 7.75
CA MET A 133 6.51 9.40 7.70
C MET A 133 6.01 9.56 6.26
N ILE A 134 6.87 10.01 5.34
CA ILE A 134 6.52 10.07 3.92
C ILE A 134 6.19 8.66 3.41
N TYR A 135 7.04 7.66 3.68
CA TYR A 135 6.77 6.27 3.30
C TYR A 135 5.54 5.70 4.01
N LEU A 136 5.33 5.97 5.30
CA LEU A 136 4.13 5.54 6.01
C LEU A 136 2.86 6.12 5.38
N ALA A 137 2.88 7.38 4.96
CA ALA A 137 1.76 8.00 4.25
C ALA A 137 1.45 7.30 2.91
N ARG A 138 2.49 6.85 2.19
CA ARG A 138 2.33 6.07 0.94
C ARG A 138 1.77 4.68 1.21
N ALA A 139 2.23 4.01 2.26
CA ALA A 139 1.64 2.76 2.73
C ALA A 139 0.15 2.92 3.09
N ILE A 140 -0.22 4.01 3.79
CA ILE A 140 -1.60 4.37 4.10
C ILE A 140 -2.43 4.59 2.83
N HIS A 141 -1.87 5.24 1.81
CA HIS A 141 -2.52 5.38 0.51
C HIS A 141 -2.86 4.01 -0.08
N MET A 142 -1.88 3.11 -0.14
CA MET A 142 -2.05 1.79 -0.74
C MET A 142 -3.08 0.94 -0.02
N ILE A 143 -3.09 0.94 1.31
CA ILE A 143 -4.12 0.19 2.05
C ILE A 143 -5.52 0.79 1.87
N SER A 144 -5.61 2.13 1.75
CA SER A 144 -6.87 2.81 1.45
C SER A 144 -7.43 2.38 0.08
N ASP A 145 -6.57 2.31 -0.94
CA ASP A 145 -6.95 1.83 -2.28
C ASP A 145 -7.35 0.35 -2.26
N ILE A 146 -6.63 -0.50 -1.51
CA ILE A 146 -7.01 -1.91 -1.32
C ILE A 146 -8.43 -2.05 -0.73
N CYS A 147 -8.83 -1.16 0.18
CA CYS A 147 -10.17 -1.14 0.77
C CYS A 147 -11.26 -0.60 -0.16
N CYS A 148 -10.89 -0.05 -1.32
CA CYS A 148 -11.81 0.59 -2.25
C CYS A 148 -12.31 -0.41 -3.32
N LEU A 149 -13.64 -0.57 -3.39
CA LEU A 149 -14.29 -1.61 -4.20
C LEU A 149 -13.83 -1.62 -5.67
N PRO A 150 -13.75 -0.48 -6.39
CA PRO A 150 -13.21 -0.45 -7.75
C PRO A 150 -11.78 -1.00 -7.90
N HIS A 151 -10.92 -0.77 -6.91
CA HIS A 151 -9.51 -1.18 -6.92
C HIS A 151 -9.33 -2.67 -6.58
N ALA A 152 -10.22 -3.23 -5.75
CA ALA A 152 -10.27 -4.65 -5.41
C ALA A 152 -10.96 -5.54 -6.47
N THR A 153 -11.77 -4.95 -7.37
CA THR A 153 -12.65 -5.71 -8.30
C THR A 153 -12.43 -5.36 -9.77
N GLN A 154 -11.23 -4.89 -10.12
CA GLN A 154 -10.82 -4.61 -11.51
C GLN A 154 -11.73 -3.61 -12.26
N MET A 155 -12.45 -2.73 -11.57
CA MET A 155 -13.20 -1.65 -12.20
C MET A 155 -12.23 -0.51 -12.54
N THR A 156 -11.23 -0.75 -13.37
CA THR A 156 -10.13 0.22 -13.57
C THR A 156 -10.53 1.43 -14.41
N TYR A 157 -9.74 2.50 -14.32
CA TYR A 157 -9.87 3.71 -15.16
C TYR A 157 -9.76 3.46 -16.67
N PHE A 158 -9.17 2.33 -17.07
CA PHE A 158 -8.97 1.89 -18.45
C PHE A 158 -9.82 0.67 -18.81
N SER A 159 -10.73 0.25 -17.94
CA SER A 159 -11.69 -0.82 -18.20
C SER A 159 -13.00 -0.27 -18.80
N PRO A 160 -13.89 -1.13 -19.33
CA PRO A 160 -15.26 -0.75 -19.66
C PRO A 160 -16.06 -0.18 -18.47
N LYS A 161 -15.59 -0.35 -17.23
CA LYS A 161 -16.20 0.15 -15.99
C LYS A 161 -15.59 1.45 -15.47
N ARG A 162 -14.75 2.14 -16.26
CA ARG A 162 -14.17 3.44 -15.88
C ARG A 162 -15.18 4.48 -15.38
N HIS A 163 -16.40 4.47 -15.92
CA HIS A 163 -17.45 5.41 -15.53
C HIS A 163 -18.03 5.12 -14.13
N ILE A 164 -18.06 3.84 -13.74
CA ILE A 164 -18.43 3.42 -12.37
C ILE A 164 -17.35 3.85 -11.40
N HIS A 165 -16.08 3.58 -11.73
CA HIS A 165 -14.94 4.00 -10.92
C HIS A 165 -14.97 5.50 -10.62
N LYS A 166 -15.09 6.33 -11.66
CA LYS A 166 -15.17 7.79 -11.54
C LYS A 166 -16.35 8.24 -10.67
N ALA A 167 -17.53 7.66 -10.89
CA ALA A 167 -18.72 8.02 -10.14
C ALA A 167 -18.64 7.58 -8.67
N TYR A 168 -18.03 6.42 -8.40
CA TYR A 168 -17.79 5.90 -7.05
C TYR A 168 -16.89 6.85 -6.25
N GLU A 169 -15.69 7.15 -6.77
CA GLU A 169 -14.75 8.03 -6.07
C GLU A 169 -15.29 9.46 -5.93
N ALA A 170 -16.02 9.95 -6.93
CA ALA A 170 -16.64 11.27 -6.87
C ALA A 170 -17.79 11.34 -5.85
N LEU A 171 -18.55 10.26 -5.66
CA LEU A 171 -19.57 10.16 -4.62
C LEU A 171 -18.93 10.05 -3.24
N ALA A 172 -17.91 9.20 -3.08
CA ALA A 172 -17.17 9.07 -1.82
C ALA A 172 -16.59 10.41 -1.37
N ARG A 173 -15.96 11.16 -2.28
CA ARG A 173 -15.44 12.51 -2.00
C ARG A 173 -16.52 13.51 -1.60
N ALA A 174 -17.73 13.42 -2.17
CA ALA A 174 -18.83 14.29 -1.80
C ALA A 174 -19.38 13.98 -0.41
N MET A 175 -19.48 12.71 -0.05
CA MET A 175 -20.03 12.25 1.22
C MET A 175 -19.07 12.43 2.40
N TYR A 176 -17.78 12.23 2.19
CA TYR A 176 -16.81 12.10 3.28
C TYR A 176 -16.11 13.44 3.62
N PRO A 177 -16.07 13.89 4.90
CA PRO A 177 -16.51 13.19 6.11
C PRO A 177 -17.97 13.45 6.53
N ASP A 178 -18.56 14.57 6.13
CA ASP A 178 -19.77 15.14 6.77
C ASP A 178 -21.00 14.24 6.76
N SER A 179 -21.17 13.44 5.71
CA SER A 179 -22.32 12.53 5.54
C SER A 179 -22.02 11.08 5.94
N VAL A 180 -20.86 10.84 6.55
CA VAL A 180 -20.44 9.52 7.01
C VAL A 180 -20.29 9.59 8.53
N PRO A 181 -21.16 8.93 9.30
CA PRO A 181 -21.07 8.93 10.75
C PRO A 181 -19.69 8.51 11.25
N VAL A 182 -19.30 8.97 12.43
CA VAL A 182 -18.06 8.52 13.06
C VAL A 182 -18.20 7.04 13.41
N GLN A 183 -17.24 6.22 12.97
CA GLN A 183 -17.21 4.80 13.30
C GLN A 183 -16.84 4.60 14.77
N LYS A 184 -17.30 3.50 15.36
CA LYS A 184 -16.72 2.96 16.61
C LYS A 184 -15.94 1.70 16.25
N LEU A 185 -14.68 1.63 16.65
CA LEU A 185 -13.83 0.47 16.39
C LEU A 185 -13.89 -0.50 17.57
N SER A 186 -13.78 -1.80 17.27
CA SER A 186 -13.45 -2.82 18.26
C SER A 186 -11.93 -2.97 18.36
N ALA A 187 -11.44 -3.59 19.45
CA ALA A 187 -10.02 -3.91 19.60
C ALA A 187 -9.49 -4.78 18.43
N GLU A 188 -10.31 -5.70 17.91
CA GLU A 188 -9.98 -6.52 16.73
C GLU A 188 -9.76 -5.67 15.47
N ASN A 189 -10.47 -4.55 15.32
CA ASN A 189 -10.26 -3.65 14.18
C ASN A 189 -8.90 -2.95 14.27
N VAL A 190 -8.41 -2.66 15.47
CA VAL A 190 -7.09 -2.03 15.69
C VAL A 190 -5.95 -3.03 15.44
N SER A 191 -6.18 -4.33 15.64
CA SER A 191 -5.17 -5.38 15.51
C SER A 191 -5.23 -6.21 14.21
N LEU A 192 -5.94 -5.73 13.18
CA LEU A 192 -6.06 -6.38 11.87
C LEU A 192 -4.72 -6.78 11.23
N PHE A 193 -3.66 -6.00 11.45
CA PHE A 193 -2.31 -6.26 10.92
C PHE A 193 -1.30 -6.71 11.99
N SER A 194 -1.74 -7.37 13.04
CA SER A 194 -0.91 -7.86 14.16
C SER A 194 0.16 -8.89 13.75
N SER A 195 -0.06 -9.66 12.68
CA SER A 195 0.97 -10.59 12.17
C SER A 195 2.15 -9.82 11.55
N ARG A 196 3.33 -10.04 12.12
CA ARG A 196 4.59 -9.45 11.66
C ARG A 196 5.24 -10.23 10.53
N GLU A 197 4.83 -11.48 10.28
CA GLU A 197 5.37 -12.29 9.19
C GLU A 197 5.13 -11.64 7.83
N CYS A 198 3.88 -11.26 7.53
CA CYS A 198 3.56 -10.34 6.44
C CYS A 198 2.10 -9.90 6.45
N PHE A 199 1.73 -9.07 5.47
CA PHE A 199 0.36 -8.58 5.26
C PHE A 199 -0.57 -9.58 4.55
N MET A 200 -0.16 -10.84 4.31
CA MET A 200 -0.85 -11.77 3.39
C MET A 200 -2.31 -11.98 3.66
N ASP A 201 -2.60 -12.60 4.78
CA ASP A 201 -3.93 -13.11 5.04
C ASP A 201 -4.90 -11.96 5.27
N SER A 202 -4.49 -10.95 6.03
CA SER A 202 -5.29 -9.75 6.29
C SER A 202 -5.61 -8.99 5.00
N VAL A 203 -4.63 -8.72 4.13
CA VAL A 203 -4.89 -7.97 2.89
C VAL A 203 -5.67 -8.80 1.87
N ASN A 204 -5.41 -10.10 1.76
CA ASN A 204 -6.19 -10.96 0.88
C ASN A 204 -7.66 -11.03 1.35
N THR A 205 -7.88 -11.19 2.65
CA THR A 205 -9.21 -11.15 3.24
C THR A 205 -9.91 -9.83 2.94
N LEU A 206 -9.22 -8.69 3.11
CA LEU A 206 -9.77 -7.36 2.81
C LEU A 206 -10.28 -7.22 1.37
N VAL A 207 -9.59 -7.78 0.37
CA VAL A 207 -10.05 -7.70 -1.03
C VAL A 207 -11.11 -8.75 -1.36
N GLU A 208 -11.05 -9.94 -0.75
CA GLU A 208 -12.02 -11.01 -1.02
C GLU A 208 -13.41 -10.72 -0.46
N VAL A 209 -13.52 -10.07 0.71
CA VAL A 209 -14.83 -9.72 1.30
C VAL A 209 -15.61 -8.70 0.46
N GLN A 210 -14.93 -7.99 -0.45
CA GLN A 210 -15.52 -6.97 -1.32
C GLN A 210 -16.25 -7.57 -2.55
N ILE A 211 -15.92 -8.81 -2.93
CA ILE A 211 -16.47 -9.47 -4.12
C ILE A 211 -18.02 -9.48 -4.16
N PRO A 212 -18.75 -9.89 -3.10
CA PRO A 212 -20.21 -9.86 -3.11
C PRO A 212 -20.79 -8.44 -3.13
N GLU A 213 -20.02 -7.42 -2.75
CA GLU A 213 -20.50 -6.04 -2.61
C GLU A 213 -20.74 -5.34 -3.95
N ILE A 214 -20.27 -5.90 -5.06
CA ILE A 214 -20.62 -5.43 -6.41
C ILE A 214 -22.14 -5.34 -6.58
N ARG A 215 -22.90 -6.28 -6.00
CA ARG A 215 -24.37 -6.25 -6.06
C ARG A 215 -24.94 -5.09 -5.26
N GLN A 216 -24.38 -4.81 -4.09
CA GLN A 216 -24.79 -3.70 -3.23
C GLN A 216 -24.47 -2.35 -3.87
N LEU A 217 -23.31 -2.21 -4.52
CA LEU A 217 -22.97 -0.99 -5.27
C LEU A 217 -24.03 -0.66 -6.34
N LEU A 218 -24.60 -1.69 -6.97
CA LEU A 218 -25.60 -1.51 -8.03
C LEU A 218 -26.98 -1.10 -7.50
N SER A 219 -27.31 -1.43 -6.25
CA SER A 219 -28.64 -1.17 -5.65
C SER A 219 -28.65 -0.03 -4.63
N ALA A 220 -27.59 0.11 -3.83
CA ALA A 220 -27.44 1.07 -2.75
C ALA A 220 -25.97 1.56 -2.66
N PRO A 221 -25.53 2.41 -3.62
CA PRO A 221 -24.14 2.80 -3.75
C PRO A 221 -23.59 3.59 -2.55
N ASP A 222 -24.40 4.45 -1.93
CA ASP A 222 -24.03 5.20 -0.73
C ASP A 222 -23.72 4.28 0.46
N LYS A 223 -24.58 3.30 0.72
CA LYS A 223 -24.36 2.29 1.78
C LYS A 223 -23.12 1.44 1.50
N SER A 224 -22.89 1.06 0.23
CA SER A 224 -21.69 0.33 -0.17
C SER A 224 -20.42 1.16 0.05
N ILE A 225 -20.43 2.44 -0.30
CA ILE A 225 -19.30 3.36 -0.07
C ILE A 225 -19.04 3.57 1.43
N ILE A 226 -20.07 3.84 2.23
CA ILE A 226 -19.93 4.02 3.69
C ILE A 226 -19.27 2.79 4.33
N ARG A 227 -19.71 1.58 3.96
CA ARG A 227 -19.12 0.33 4.48
C ARG A 227 -17.63 0.22 4.15
N ARG A 228 -17.23 0.61 2.94
CA ARG A 228 -15.82 0.59 2.51
C ARG A 228 -14.99 1.68 3.18
N LEU A 229 -15.56 2.87 3.39
CA LEU A 229 -14.92 3.93 4.19
C LEU A 229 -14.65 3.46 5.62
N TYR A 230 -15.60 2.77 6.27
CA TYR A 230 -15.36 2.18 7.59
C TYR A 230 -14.28 1.11 7.59
N THR A 231 -14.26 0.25 6.56
CA THR A 231 -13.19 -0.74 6.42
C THR A 231 -11.83 -0.06 6.23
N ALA A 232 -11.77 1.03 5.46
CA ALA A 232 -10.56 1.80 5.25
C ALA A 232 -10.13 2.51 6.55
N GLU A 233 -11.03 3.10 7.32
CA GLU A 233 -10.73 3.68 8.64
C GLU A 233 -10.10 2.63 9.56
N SER A 234 -10.71 1.44 9.68
CA SER A 234 -10.16 0.33 10.48
C SER A 234 -8.78 -0.11 9.99
N ALA A 235 -8.59 -0.28 8.68
CA ALA A 235 -7.32 -0.71 8.13
C ALA A 235 -6.21 0.34 8.32
N VAL A 236 -6.53 1.63 8.15
CA VAL A 236 -5.57 2.72 8.40
C VAL A 236 -5.21 2.78 9.88
N VAL A 237 -6.19 2.72 10.79
CA VAL A 237 -5.91 2.65 12.23
C VAL A 237 -5.02 1.47 12.57
N SER A 238 -5.31 0.28 12.03
CA SER A 238 -4.50 -0.90 12.33
C SER A 238 -3.08 -0.81 11.77
N LEU A 239 -2.89 -0.23 10.58
CA LEU A 239 -1.57 -0.05 9.99
C LEU A 239 -0.74 0.95 10.81
N MET A 240 -1.36 2.04 11.28
CA MET A 240 -0.72 3.03 12.14
C MET A 240 -0.40 2.44 13.52
N ASN A 241 -1.33 1.71 14.14
CA ASN A 241 -1.05 1.02 15.39
C ASN A 241 0.13 0.05 15.26
N ARG A 242 0.12 -0.78 14.20
CA ARG A 242 1.22 -1.71 13.92
C ARG A 242 2.55 -0.97 13.75
N PHE A 243 2.56 0.14 13.02
CA PHE A 243 3.79 0.94 12.86
C PHE A 243 4.29 1.47 14.20
N PHE A 244 3.40 2.02 15.02
CA PHE A 244 3.71 2.54 16.35
C PHE A 244 4.29 1.46 17.29
N GLU A 245 3.77 0.23 17.22
CA GLU A 245 4.37 -0.90 17.94
C GLU A 245 5.72 -1.31 17.34
N ASP A 246 5.82 -1.40 16.01
CA ASP A 246 6.97 -1.94 15.28
C ASP A 246 8.23 -1.06 15.40
N ILE A 247 8.08 0.26 15.57
CA ILE A 247 9.23 1.18 15.79
C ILE A 247 9.92 0.99 17.14
N SER A 248 9.27 0.32 18.09
CA SER A 248 9.87 -0.02 19.39
C SER A 248 10.60 -1.37 19.36
N LEU A 249 10.56 -2.08 18.23
CA LEU A 249 11.19 -3.40 18.06
C LEU A 249 12.55 -3.27 17.38
N THR A 250 13.38 -4.30 17.58
CA THR A 250 14.62 -4.45 16.82
C THR A 250 14.33 -4.69 15.33
N SER A 251 15.27 -4.32 14.46
CA SER A 251 15.12 -4.47 13.00
C SER A 251 14.77 -5.90 12.56
N GLU A 252 15.32 -6.89 13.27
CA GLU A 252 15.04 -8.32 13.07
C GLU A 252 13.58 -8.70 13.35
N LYS A 253 12.93 -8.01 14.30
CA LYS A 253 11.56 -8.31 14.75
C LYS A 253 10.49 -7.53 13.99
N ASN A 254 10.83 -6.37 13.44
CA ASN A 254 9.92 -5.55 12.62
C ASN A 254 10.15 -5.70 11.10
N ASN A 255 11.13 -6.53 10.70
CA ASN A 255 11.51 -6.79 9.30
C ASN A 255 11.96 -5.54 8.53
N SER A 256 12.65 -4.63 9.20
CA SER A 256 13.32 -3.48 8.56
C SER A 256 14.79 -3.77 8.30
N LEU A 257 15.41 -2.93 7.46
CA LEU A 257 16.85 -2.91 7.27
C LEU A 257 17.48 -1.78 8.09
N PHE A 258 18.78 -1.86 8.32
CA PHE A 258 19.58 -0.83 8.96
C PHE A 258 20.97 -0.76 8.33
N THR A 259 21.73 0.30 8.58
CA THR A 259 23.11 0.41 8.11
C THR A 259 23.97 -0.69 8.72
N GLY A 260 24.58 -1.53 7.87
CA GLY A 260 25.32 -2.73 8.25
C GLY A 260 24.52 -4.03 8.09
N ALA A 261 23.22 -3.97 7.81
CA ALA A 261 22.41 -5.16 7.53
C ALA A 261 22.94 -5.92 6.32
N LYS A 262 23.01 -7.24 6.41
CA LYS A 262 23.56 -8.10 5.36
C LYS A 262 22.47 -8.87 4.62
N LEU A 263 22.47 -8.75 3.30
CA LEU A 263 21.54 -9.45 2.42
C LEU A 263 22.29 -10.39 1.47
N ALA A 264 21.98 -11.68 1.54
CA ALA A 264 22.46 -12.69 0.61
C ALA A 264 21.52 -12.79 -0.60
N CYS A 265 22.08 -12.79 -1.81
CA CYS A 265 21.30 -13.15 -3.00
C CYS A 265 20.87 -14.62 -2.97
N TYR A 266 19.90 -15.00 -3.82
CA TYR A 266 19.52 -16.39 -4.03
C TYR A 266 20.74 -17.32 -4.22
N GLY A 267 20.81 -18.38 -3.41
CA GLY A 267 21.92 -19.34 -3.40
C GLY A 267 23.15 -18.92 -2.59
N GLY A 268 23.10 -17.80 -1.84
CA GLY A 268 24.14 -17.41 -0.88
C GLY A 268 25.47 -16.97 -1.48
N LYS A 269 25.54 -16.79 -2.80
CA LYS A 269 26.82 -16.61 -3.53
C LYS A 269 27.42 -15.22 -3.40
N VAL A 270 26.59 -14.20 -3.16
CA VAL A 270 27.02 -12.80 -2.99
C VAL A 270 26.25 -12.23 -1.82
N VAL A 271 26.99 -11.60 -0.91
CA VAL A 271 26.46 -10.88 0.24
C VAL A 271 26.65 -9.39 0.01
N PHE A 272 25.60 -8.63 0.28
CA PHE A 272 25.63 -7.17 0.24
C PHE A 272 25.39 -6.60 1.62
N THR A 273 26.22 -5.65 2.01
CA THR A 273 26.02 -4.83 3.21
C THR A 273 25.27 -3.56 2.84
N ALA A 274 24.21 -3.25 3.58
CA ALA A 274 23.34 -2.10 3.39
C ALA A 274 23.93 -0.83 4.03
N GLU A 275 23.80 0.30 3.35
CA GLU A 275 24.01 1.64 3.88
C GLU A 275 22.73 2.46 3.63
N VAL A 276 22.09 2.92 4.70
CA VAL A 276 20.81 3.65 4.62
C VAL A 276 21.08 5.15 4.65
N SER A 277 20.50 5.88 3.70
CA SER A 277 20.46 7.34 3.65
C SER A 277 19.02 7.83 3.45
N ALA A 278 18.80 9.15 3.53
CA ALA A 278 17.50 9.74 3.25
C ALA A 278 16.98 9.45 1.82
N GLU A 279 17.86 9.16 0.85
CA GLU A 279 17.46 8.82 -0.52
C GLU A 279 17.05 7.35 -0.70
N GLY A 280 17.43 6.45 0.21
CA GLY A 280 17.17 5.01 0.10
C GLY A 280 18.33 4.17 0.63
N ILE A 281 18.53 2.99 0.05
CA ILE A 281 19.51 2.01 0.50
C ILE A 281 20.56 1.77 -0.58
N ARG A 282 21.82 2.01 -0.24
CA ARG A 282 22.98 1.59 -1.05
C ARG A 282 23.47 0.23 -0.57
N PHE A 283 24.04 -0.53 -1.49
CA PHE A 283 24.54 -1.86 -1.20
C PHE A 283 25.98 -2.01 -1.67
N THR A 284 26.86 -2.46 -0.79
CA THR A 284 28.26 -2.78 -1.13
C THR A 284 28.43 -4.29 -1.04
N ALA A 285 29.04 -4.91 -2.05
CA ALA A 285 29.33 -6.34 -2.00
C ALA A 285 30.50 -6.61 -1.04
N ASP A 286 30.36 -7.61 -0.18
CA ASP A 286 31.39 -7.99 0.80
C ASP A 286 32.60 -8.67 0.14
N ASP A 287 32.41 -9.28 -1.04
CA ASP A 287 33.44 -10.05 -1.73
C ASP A 287 34.01 -9.27 -2.94
N ALA A 288 35.30 -8.96 -2.88
CA ALA A 288 36.01 -8.14 -3.87
C ALA A 288 36.22 -8.86 -5.23
N ALA A 289 35.98 -10.18 -5.28
CA ALA A 289 36.40 -11.01 -6.41
C ALA A 289 35.42 -11.10 -7.60
N ALA A 290 34.21 -10.53 -7.54
CA ALA A 290 33.21 -10.75 -8.59
C ALA A 290 32.65 -9.47 -9.22
N PRO A 291 33.30 -8.88 -10.24
CA PRO A 291 32.63 -7.93 -11.12
C PRO A 291 31.69 -8.70 -12.07
N SER A 292 30.56 -9.17 -11.55
CA SER A 292 29.39 -9.45 -12.40
C SER A 292 28.68 -8.14 -12.70
N ASP A 293 28.10 -7.99 -13.89
CA ASP A 293 27.28 -6.82 -14.22
C ASP A 293 26.16 -6.57 -13.19
N PHE A 294 25.69 -7.65 -12.55
CA PHE A 294 24.73 -7.57 -11.44
C PHE A 294 25.32 -6.91 -10.18
N VAL A 295 26.53 -7.28 -9.74
CA VAL A 295 27.20 -6.64 -8.59
C VAL A 295 27.45 -5.16 -8.86
N ARG A 296 27.89 -4.82 -10.08
CA ARG A 296 28.04 -3.42 -10.49
C ARG A 296 26.71 -2.66 -10.47
N PHE A 297 25.64 -3.27 -10.97
CA PHE A 297 24.30 -2.70 -10.90
C PHE A 297 23.84 -2.46 -9.45
N MET A 298 24.01 -3.45 -8.57
CA MET A 298 23.67 -3.31 -7.15
C MET A 298 24.49 -2.23 -6.44
N SER A 299 25.78 -2.09 -6.77
CA SER A 299 26.67 -1.13 -6.09
C SER A 299 26.57 0.31 -6.61
N SER A 300 25.97 0.51 -7.79
CA SER A 300 25.86 1.83 -8.44
C SER A 300 24.48 2.48 -8.30
N ASN A 301 23.52 1.79 -7.69
CA ASN A 301 22.14 2.26 -7.57
C ASN A 301 21.72 2.43 -6.11
N ILE A 302 20.66 3.21 -5.91
CA ILE A 302 19.96 3.35 -4.63
C ILE A 302 18.66 2.55 -4.76
N PHE A 303 18.27 1.84 -3.69
CA PHE A 303 17.15 0.91 -3.69
C PHE A 303 16.14 1.24 -2.60
N ARG A 304 14.90 0.85 -2.85
CA ARG A 304 13.86 0.58 -1.86
C ARG A 304 13.82 -0.92 -1.59
N ALA A 305 13.55 -1.30 -0.35
CA ALA A 305 13.38 -2.67 0.08
C ALA A 305 11.92 -2.96 0.42
N ALA A 306 11.51 -4.22 0.24
CA ALA A 306 10.20 -4.68 0.64
C ALA A 306 10.32 -6.08 1.24
N HIS A 307 9.92 -6.22 2.50
CA HIS A 307 9.80 -7.51 3.17
C HIS A 307 8.64 -8.32 2.56
N ARG A 308 8.88 -9.60 2.33
CA ARG A 308 7.94 -10.54 1.71
C ARG A 308 7.60 -11.68 2.68
N CYS A 309 6.49 -12.36 2.43
CA CYS A 309 5.94 -13.38 3.32
C CYS A 309 6.82 -14.59 3.61
N ASP A 310 7.84 -14.84 2.79
CA ASP A 310 8.81 -15.91 2.99
C ASP A 310 10.02 -15.46 3.84
N GLY A 311 9.94 -14.29 4.49
CA GLY A 311 11.03 -13.73 5.28
C GLY A 311 12.14 -13.10 4.44
N THR A 312 11.92 -12.96 3.14
CA THR A 312 12.91 -12.41 2.20
C THR A 312 12.61 -10.97 1.83
N PHE A 313 13.59 -10.32 1.21
CA PHE A 313 13.47 -8.97 0.67
C PHE A 313 13.49 -9.00 -0.85
N THR A 314 12.73 -8.10 -1.46
CA THR A 314 12.97 -7.67 -2.84
C THR A 314 13.48 -6.25 -2.85
N LEU A 315 14.38 -5.93 -3.77
CA LEU A 315 15.00 -4.61 -3.89
C LEU A 315 14.59 -3.95 -5.21
N SER A 316 14.09 -2.72 -5.15
CA SER A 316 13.63 -1.94 -6.30
C SER A 316 14.44 -0.65 -6.44
N PRO A 317 15.08 -0.37 -7.59
CA PRO A 317 15.84 0.87 -7.75
C PRO A 317 14.94 2.11 -7.59
N VAL A 318 15.43 3.14 -6.91
CA VAL A 318 14.69 4.39 -6.65
C VAL A 318 14.30 5.07 -7.96
N ASN A 319 15.22 5.11 -8.93
CA ASN A 319 15.06 5.75 -10.23
C ASN A 319 14.32 4.90 -11.28
N ASP A 320 13.83 3.72 -10.91
CA ASP A 320 13.07 2.87 -11.83
C ASP A 320 11.58 3.25 -11.85
N SER A 321 11.20 4.09 -12.82
CA SER A 321 9.80 4.51 -13.01
C SER A 321 8.85 3.36 -13.34
N GLU A 322 9.37 2.20 -13.75
CA GLU A 322 8.59 0.98 -14.00
C GLU A 322 8.29 0.17 -12.72
N GLY A 323 8.94 0.49 -11.59
CA GLY A 323 8.79 -0.20 -10.31
C GLY A 323 9.24 -1.66 -10.36
N ARG A 324 10.31 -1.94 -11.09
CA ARG A 324 10.93 -3.26 -11.26
C ARG A 324 11.84 -3.59 -10.07
N CYS A 325 12.16 -4.86 -9.91
CA CYS A 325 13.02 -5.40 -8.86
C CYS A 325 14.34 -5.92 -9.44
N ALA A 326 15.40 -5.81 -8.65
CA ALA A 326 16.69 -6.43 -8.91
C ALA A 326 16.54 -7.95 -9.09
N VAL A 327 17.36 -8.53 -9.97
CA VAL A 327 17.36 -9.97 -10.24
C VAL A 327 18.80 -10.46 -10.26
N TYR A 328 19.12 -11.41 -9.38
CA TYR A 328 20.44 -12.02 -9.33
C TYR A 328 20.87 -12.54 -10.71
N GLY A 329 22.09 -12.15 -11.12
CA GLY A 329 22.69 -12.49 -12.41
C GLY A 329 22.22 -11.61 -13.57
N SER A 330 21.53 -10.48 -13.32
CA SER A 330 21.15 -9.53 -14.38
C SER A 330 21.32 -8.08 -13.96
N ALA A 331 21.98 -7.27 -14.78
CA ALA A 331 22.03 -5.82 -14.59
C ALA A 331 20.72 -5.10 -14.96
N LYS A 332 19.71 -5.82 -15.48
CA LYS A 332 18.42 -5.25 -15.86
C LYS A 332 17.35 -5.68 -14.86
N PRO A 333 16.70 -4.75 -14.14
CA PRO A 333 15.64 -5.11 -13.22
C PRO A 333 14.43 -5.65 -14.00
N ARG A 334 13.59 -6.44 -13.33
CA ARG A 334 12.40 -7.08 -13.92
C ARG A 334 11.17 -6.80 -13.08
N ARG A 335 9.98 -6.88 -13.68
CA ARG A 335 8.72 -6.74 -12.91
C ARG A 335 8.66 -7.81 -11.83
N PHE A 336 8.20 -7.42 -10.64
CA PHE A 336 7.94 -8.33 -9.53
C PHE A 336 7.16 -9.56 -10.00
N SER A 337 7.60 -10.74 -9.57
CA SER A 337 6.90 -12.00 -9.78
C SER A 337 7.09 -12.88 -8.56
N PRO A 338 6.01 -13.40 -7.96
CA PRO A 338 6.10 -14.25 -6.76
C PRO A 338 6.81 -15.58 -7.03
N HIS A 339 6.97 -15.98 -8.29
CA HIS A 339 7.67 -17.23 -8.66
C HIS A 339 9.15 -17.02 -8.98
N ARG A 340 9.65 -15.78 -9.02
CA ARG A 340 11.03 -15.52 -9.44
C ARG A 340 11.94 -15.47 -8.22
N ILE A 341 12.35 -16.64 -7.76
CA ILE A 341 13.26 -16.82 -6.61
C ILE A 341 14.56 -15.99 -6.70
N LYS A 342 15.05 -15.72 -7.91
CA LYS A 342 16.23 -14.87 -8.15
C LYS A 342 16.02 -13.37 -7.82
N MET A 343 14.80 -12.94 -7.49
CA MET A 343 14.49 -11.59 -7.00
C MET A 343 14.59 -11.47 -5.48
N LEU A 344 14.71 -12.61 -4.78
CA LEU A 344 14.63 -12.70 -3.34
C LEU A 344 16.04 -12.60 -2.74
N PHE A 345 16.13 -11.81 -1.67
CA PHE A 345 17.34 -11.58 -0.90
C PHE A 345 17.07 -12.02 0.54
N ASN A 346 17.90 -12.92 1.05
CA ASN A 346 17.78 -13.44 2.40
C ASN A 346 18.54 -12.53 3.36
N TYR A 347 17.90 -12.22 4.49
CA TYR A 347 18.58 -11.54 5.59
C TYR A 347 19.57 -12.50 6.26
N ILE A 348 20.83 -12.08 6.39
CA ILE A 348 21.86 -12.83 7.12
C ILE A 348 21.87 -12.34 8.55
N ARG A 349 21.60 -13.26 9.48
CA ARG A 349 21.63 -13.00 10.92
C ARG A 349 23.05 -13.02 11.44
#